data_AF-A0A101V3R4-F1
#
_entry.id   AF-A0A101V3R4-F1
#
_cell.length_a   1.000
_cell.length_b   1.000
_cell.length_c   1.000
_cell.angle_alpha   90.00
_cell.angle_beta   90.00
_cell.angle_gamma   90.00
#
_symmetry.space_group_name_H-M   'P 1'
#
loop_
_entity.id
_entity.type
_entity.pdbx_description
1 polymer ?
#
loop_
_entity_poly.entity_id
_entity_poly.type
_entity_poly.pdbx_seq_one_letter_code
_entity_poly.pdbx_strand_id
1 'polypeptide(L)'
;MSTASTRLPEGRYGRSSDERADRRLKIAGAVLGALLLALVGYFAYYYVGQNKISAEIIEFDATKDAVKVHLEVRKDSGATGYCTVRSQAESGAEVGRADFRFGGEVTRIDKVVTLRTTAQGTTAELLGCHAD
;
A
#
# COMPACT_ATOMS: atom_id res chain seq x y z
N MET A 1 41.25 -50.54 -41.79
CA MET A 1 41.16 -50.58 -40.31
C MET A 1 40.05 -49.62 -39.91
N SER A 2 38.87 -50.14 -39.57
CA SER A 2 37.74 -49.32 -39.12
C SER A 2 37.71 -49.31 -37.60
N THR A 3 37.89 -48.15 -36.99
CA THR A 3 37.69 -47.96 -35.56
C THR A 3 36.18 -47.96 -35.29
N ALA A 4 35.68 -49.03 -34.69
CA ALA A 4 34.30 -49.08 -34.23
C ALA A 4 34.13 -48.06 -33.09
N SER A 5 33.38 -46.98 -33.36
CA SER A 5 32.95 -46.06 -32.33
C SER A 5 31.89 -46.74 -31.47
N THR A 6 32.28 -47.25 -30.31
CA THR A 6 31.33 -47.75 -29.31
C THR A 6 30.50 -46.56 -28.79
N ARG A 7 29.31 -46.35 -29.34
CA ARG A 7 28.29 -45.55 -28.65
C ARG A 7 27.89 -46.31 -27.39
N LEU A 8 28.03 -45.66 -26.24
CA LEU A 8 27.64 -46.25 -24.96
C LEU A 8 26.13 -46.58 -24.98
N PRO A 9 25.71 -47.71 -24.37
CA PRO A 9 24.31 -48.10 -24.32
C PRO A 9 23.42 -47.03 -23.68
N GLU A 10 22.42 -46.56 -24.42
CA GLU A 10 21.44 -45.61 -23.92
C GLU A 10 20.66 -46.24 -22.76
N GLY A 11 20.65 -45.57 -21.60
CA GLY A 11 19.89 -46.03 -20.43
C GLY A 11 20.66 -46.82 -19.36
N ARG A 12 21.95 -47.17 -19.55
CA ARG A 12 22.74 -47.87 -18.50
C ARG A 12 23.35 -46.95 -17.44
N TYR A 13 23.54 -45.68 -17.77
CA TYR A 13 23.99 -44.63 -16.85
C TYR A 13 22.95 -43.51 -16.90
N GLY A 14 21.96 -43.55 -16.00
CA GLY A 14 20.90 -42.55 -15.93
C GLY A 14 21.48 -41.15 -15.73
N ARG A 15 21.56 -40.38 -16.82
CA ARG A 15 22.08 -39.00 -16.76
C ARG A 15 21.38 -38.04 -17.72
N SER A 16 20.61 -38.53 -18.70
CA SER A 16 20.01 -37.68 -19.75
C SER A 16 18.57 -37.22 -19.47
N SER A 17 17.78 -37.96 -18.68
CA SER A 17 16.44 -37.52 -18.24
C SER A 17 16.55 -36.43 -17.18
N ASP A 18 17.46 -36.61 -16.23
CA ASP A 18 17.59 -35.76 -15.05
C ASP A 18 18.13 -34.38 -15.39
N GLU A 19 19.10 -34.25 -16.31
CA GLU A 19 19.58 -32.93 -16.77
C GLU A 19 18.51 -32.12 -17.51
N ARG A 20 17.62 -32.79 -18.26
CA ARG A 20 16.49 -32.13 -18.93
C ARG A 20 15.40 -31.75 -17.95
N ALA A 21 15.11 -32.62 -16.98
CA ALA A 21 14.17 -32.33 -15.90
C ALA A 21 14.65 -31.15 -15.05
N ASP A 22 15.93 -31.15 -14.65
CA ASP A 22 16.56 -30.06 -13.90
C ASP A 22 16.53 -28.74 -14.68
N ARG A 23 16.82 -28.77 -16.00
CA ARG A 23 16.70 -27.57 -16.84
C ARG A 23 15.26 -27.06 -16.94
N ARG A 24 14.28 -27.96 -17.08
CA ARG A 24 12.85 -27.59 -17.12
C ARG A 24 12.38 -27.02 -15.78
N LEU A 25 12.79 -27.61 -14.67
CA LEU A 25 12.49 -27.14 -13.32
C LEU A 25 13.12 -25.76 -13.05
N LYS A 26 14.36 -25.53 -13.49
CA LYS A 26 15.00 -24.21 -13.41
C LYS A 26 14.27 -23.15 -14.24
N ILE A 27 13.85 -23.49 -15.47
CA ILE A 27 13.08 -22.57 -16.31
C ILE A 27 11.70 -22.30 -15.68
N ALA A 28 10.99 -23.34 -15.24
CA ALA A 28 9.69 -23.18 -14.59
C ALA A 28 9.81 -22.34 -13.31
N GLY A 29 10.82 -22.60 -12.48
CA GLY A 29 11.12 -21.80 -11.29
C GLY A 29 11.45 -20.35 -11.63
N ALA A 30 12.25 -20.10 -12.67
CA ALA A 30 12.55 -18.75 -13.12
C ALA A 30 11.31 -18.01 -13.64
N VAL A 31 10.45 -18.69 -14.41
CA VAL A 31 9.18 -18.12 -14.90
C VAL A 31 8.24 -17.81 -13.75
N LEU A 32 8.03 -18.76 -12.83
CA LEU A 32 7.19 -18.55 -11.65
C LEU A 32 7.73 -17.43 -10.76
N GLY A 33 9.05 -17.37 -10.57
CA GLY A 33 9.71 -16.28 -9.83
C GLY A 33 9.51 -14.93 -10.50
N ALA A 34 9.68 -14.83 -11.81
CA ALA A 34 9.45 -13.60 -12.57
C ALA A 34 7.97 -13.16 -12.50
N LEU A 35 7.03 -14.09 -12.64
CA LEU A 35 5.59 -13.80 -12.50
C LEU A 35 5.23 -13.32 -11.10
N LEU A 36 5.81 -13.93 -10.06
CA LEU A 36 5.61 -13.49 -8.67
C LEU A 36 6.14 -12.07 -8.46
N LEU A 37 7.34 -11.75 -8.95
CA LEU A 37 7.91 -10.40 -8.84
C LEU A 37 7.06 -9.37 -9.59
N ALA A 38 6.57 -9.70 -10.79
CA ALA A 38 5.68 -8.83 -11.54
C ALA A 38 4.35 -8.58 -10.80
N LEU A 39 3.77 -9.62 -10.20
CA LEU A 39 2.54 -9.53 -9.42
C LEU A 39 2.73 -8.69 -8.15
N VAL A 40 3.83 -8.88 -7.42
CA VAL A 40 4.19 -8.04 -6.26
C VAL A 40 4.40 -6.59 -6.68
N GLY A 41 5.13 -6.34 -7.76
CA GLY A 41 5.36 -5.00 -8.30
C GLY A 41 4.07 -4.31 -8.73
N TYR A 42 3.14 -5.04 -9.35
CA TYR A 42 1.83 -4.54 -9.72
C TYR A 42 1.02 -4.11 -8.49
N PHE A 43 0.96 -4.97 -7.46
CA PHE A 43 0.23 -4.62 -6.23
C PHE A 43 0.87 -3.46 -5.49
N ALA A 44 2.20 -3.38 -5.44
CA ALA A 44 2.89 -2.23 -4.86
C ALA A 44 2.51 -0.93 -5.58
N TYR A 45 2.53 -0.92 -6.91
CA TYR A 45 2.13 0.26 -7.70
C TYR A 45 0.66 0.64 -7.48
N TYR A 46 -0.23 -0.34 -7.53
CA TYR A 46 -1.67 -0.10 -7.45
C TYR A 46 -2.12 0.39 -6.06
N TYR A 47 -1.61 -0.22 -4.99
CA TYR A 47 -2.06 0.08 -3.63
C TYR A 47 -1.27 1.20 -2.93
N VAL A 48 0.00 1.41 -3.29
CA VAL A 48 0.86 2.41 -2.61
C VAL A 48 1.05 3.66 -3.46
N GLY A 49 1.19 3.51 -4.78
CA GLY A 49 1.54 4.60 -5.68
C GLY A 49 0.39 5.54 -6.06
N GLN A 50 -0.88 5.13 -5.87
CA GLN A 50 -2.04 5.93 -6.27
C GLN A 50 -2.57 6.91 -5.21
N ASN A 51 -1.83 7.13 -4.11
CA ASN A 51 -2.23 8.08 -3.08
C ASN A 51 -2.00 9.53 -3.55
N LYS A 52 -2.89 10.03 -4.41
CA LYS A 52 -2.91 11.41 -4.92
C LYS A 52 -3.23 12.45 -3.84
N ILE A 53 -3.64 12.00 -2.66
CA ILE A 53 -3.93 12.80 -1.48
C ILE A 53 -3.43 12.09 -0.23
N SER A 54 -2.67 12.79 0.61
CA SER A 54 -2.22 12.36 1.92
C SER A 54 -2.34 13.50 2.91
N ALA A 55 -2.44 13.19 4.19
CA ALA A 55 -2.47 14.22 5.22
C ALA A 55 -1.69 13.76 6.44
N GLU A 56 -1.30 14.75 7.25
CA GLU A 56 -0.65 14.56 8.53
C GLU A 56 -1.34 15.46 9.56
N ILE A 57 -1.48 14.96 10.79
CA ILE A 57 -1.95 15.76 11.93
C ILE A 57 -0.73 16.36 12.61
N ILE A 58 -0.65 17.68 12.63
CA ILE A 58 0.47 18.41 13.25
C ILE A 58 0.17 18.67 14.73
N GLU A 59 -1.07 19.08 15.01
CA GLU A 59 -1.54 19.44 16.34
C GLU A 59 -3.03 19.16 16.47
N PHE A 60 -3.49 18.89 17.69
CA PHE A 60 -4.91 18.90 18.01
C PHE A 60 -5.18 19.58 19.36
N ASP A 61 -6.33 20.23 19.44
CA ASP A 61 -6.83 20.90 20.64
C ASP A 61 -8.24 20.39 20.94
N ALA A 62 -8.41 19.72 22.07
CA ALA A 62 -9.65 19.06 22.45
C ALA A 62 -10.43 19.88 23.48
N THR A 63 -11.69 20.15 23.17
CA THR A 63 -12.68 20.73 24.08
C THR A 63 -13.72 19.69 24.50
N LYS A 64 -14.69 20.09 25.34
CA LYS A 64 -15.75 19.21 25.84
C LYS A 64 -16.63 18.58 24.75
N ASP A 65 -16.80 19.25 23.61
CA ASP A 65 -17.78 18.97 22.56
C ASP A 65 -17.20 19.09 21.14
N ALA A 66 -15.89 19.31 21.03
CA ALA A 66 -15.20 19.38 19.75
C ALA A 66 -13.71 19.08 19.91
N VAL A 67 -13.07 18.70 18.80
CA VAL A 67 -11.62 18.64 18.67
C VAL A 67 -11.23 19.44 17.44
N LYS A 68 -10.39 20.46 17.62
CA LYS A 68 -9.74 21.17 16.52
C LYS A 68 -8.52 20.38 16.11
N VAL A 69 -8.38 20.11 14.82
CA VAL A 69 -7.29 19.29 14.27
C VAL A 69 -6.59 20.11 13.20
N HIS A 70 -5.29 20.31 13.36
CA HIS A 70 -4.44 20.97 12.39
C HIS A 70 -3.92 19.93 11.40
N LEU A 71 -4.45 19.98 10.18
CA LEU A 71 -4.08 19.07 9.11
C LEU A 71 -3.13 19.76 8.12
N GLU A 72 -2.00 19.12 7.85
CA GLU A 72 -1.19 19.38 6.66
C GLU A 72 -1.56 18.35 5.60
N VAL A 73 -2.23 18.78 4.53
CA VAL A 73 -2.66 17.93 3.40
C VAL A 73 -1.73 18.16 2.23
N ARG A 74 -1.25 17.06 1.63
CA ARG A 74 -0.48 17.05 0.40
C ARG A 74 -1.27 16.32 -0.68
N LYS A 75 -1.37 16.94 -1.86
CA LYS A 75 -2.10 16.36 -2.99
C LYS A 75 -1.54 16.80 -4.33
N ASP A 76 -1.87 16.08 -5.38
CA ASP A 76 -1.58 16.49 -6.74
C ASP A 76 -2.41 17.74 -7.13
N SER A 77 -1.91 18.52 -8.10
CA SER A 77 -2.66 19.68 -8.64
C SER A 77 -3.98 19.18 -9.25
N GLY A 78 -5.07 19.88 -8.95
CA GLY A 78 -6.41 19.51 -9.44
C GLY A 78 -7.03 18.27 -8.79
N ALA A 79 -6.30 17.48 -8.00
CA ALA A 79 -6.88 16.33 -7.29
C ALA A 79 -7.89 16.80 -6.24
N THR A 80 -9.03 16.12 -6.17
CA THR A 80 -10.06 16.30 -5.13
C THR A 80 -10.18 15.04 -4.30
N GLY A 81 -10.61 15.18 -3.06
CA GLY A 81 -10.78 14.05 -2.16
C GLY A 81 -11.16 14.49 -0.76
N TYR A 82 -11.13 13.54 0.16
CA TYR A 82 -11.40 13.78 1.57
C TYR A 82 -10.48 12.99 2.48
N CYS A 83 -10.30 13.50 3.70
CA CYS A 83 -9.61 12.80 4.76
C CYS A 83 -10.56 12.58 5.93
N THR A 84 -10.59 11.35 6.43
CA THR A 84 -11.42 10.95 7.56
C THR A 84 -10.63 11.09 8.85
N VAL A 85 -11.16 11.86 9.79
CA VAL A 85 -10.57 12.03 11.11
C VAL A 85 -11.50 11.46 12.18
N ARG A 86 -10.92 10.78 13.16
CA ARG A 86 -11.59 10.22 14.33
C ARG A 86 -11.06 10.84 15.62
N SER A 87 -11.93 10.96 16.61
CA SER A 87 -11.55 11.21 17.99
C SER A 87 -12.17 10.17 18.92
N GLN A 88 -11.39 9.73 19.91
CA GLN A 88 -11.82 8.80 20.95
C GLN A 88 -11.76 9.49 22.31
N ALA A 89 -12.66 9.13 23.22
CA ALA A 89 -12.59 9.52 24.62
C ALA A 89 -11.50 8.75 25.37
N GLU A 90 -11.23 9.14 26.61
CA GLU A 90 -10.31 8.42 27.50
C GLU A 90 -10.67 6.93 27.68
N SER A 91 -11.97 6.60 27.60
CA SER A 91 -12.46 5.22 27.64
C SER A 91 -12.16 4.40 26.36
N GLY A 92 -11.63 5.03 25.32
CA GLY A 92 -11.49 4.46 23.97
C GLY A 92 -12.79 4.45 23.16
N ALA A 93 -13.90 5.00 23.68
CA ALA A 93 -15.12 5.12 22.91
C ALA A 93 -14.94 6.16 21.80
N GLU A 94 -15.37 5.86 20.57
CA GLU A 94 -15.39 6.84 19.49
C GLU A 94 -16.45 7.91 19.79
N VAL A 95 -16.01 9.16 19.88
CA VAL A 95 -16.87 10.31 20.21
C VAL A 95 -17.04 11.25 19.04
N GLY A 96 -16.25 11.11 17.97
CA GLY A 96 -16.44 11.87 16.76
C GLY A 96 -15.74 11.23 15.56
N ARG A 97 -16.39 11.34 14.41
CA ARG A 97 -15.82 11.03 13.10
C ARG A 97 -16.38 11.99 12.06
N ALA A 98 -15.52 12.53 11.22
CA ALA A 98 -15.95 13.36 10.10
C ALA A 98 -14.96 13.27 8.92
N ASP A 99 -15.50 13.51 7.74
CA ASP A 99 -14.75 13.61 6.49
C ASP A 99 -14.55 15.09 6.14
N PHE A 100 -13.30 15.49 5.95
CA PHE A 100 -12.94 16.83 5.52
C PHE A 100 -12.50 16.81 4.06
N ARG A 101 -13.20 17.57 3.21
CA ARG A 101 -12.92 17.64 1.77
C ARG A 101 -11.83 18.67 1.45
N PHE A 102 -10.97 18.30 0.51
CA PHE A 102 -9.89 19.12 -0.03
C PHE A 102 -9.91 19.07 -1.56
N GLY A 103 -9.65 20.20 -2.21
CA GLY A 103 -9.69 20.32 -3.66
C GLY A 103 -8.94 21.57 -4.14
N GLY A 104 -9.07 21.88 -5.44
CA GLY A 104 -8.41 23.02 -6.08
C GLY A 104 -7.00 22.72 -6.57
N GLU A 105 -6.26 23.75 -6.98
CA GLU A 105 -4.92 23.61 -7.58
C GLU A 105 -3.78 23.54 -6.57
N VAL A 106 -4.04 23.92 -5.31
CA VAL A 106 -3.01 23.97 -4.28
C VAL A 106 -2.58 22.55 -3.90
N THR A 107 -1.27 22.28 -3.96
CA THR A 107 -0.70 20.95 -3.67
C THR A 107 -0.37 20.73 -2.20
N ARG A 108 -0.21 21.80 -1.42
CA ARG A 108 0.00 21.77 0.04
C ARG A 108 -0.99 22.68 0.74
N ILE A 109 -1.88 22.10 1.52
CA ILE A 109 -2.95 22.80 2.23
C ILE A 109 -2.71 22.63 3.73
N ASP A 110 -2.56 23.75 4.42
CA ASP A 110 -2.49 23.82 5.87
C ASP A 110 -3.83 24.35 6.38
N LYS A 111 -4.56 23.55 7.17
CA LYS A 111 -5.90 23.93 7.62
C LYS A 111 -6.23 23.33 8.98
N VAL A 112 -6.78 24.17 9.86
CA VAL A 112 -7.44 23.73 11.08
C VAL A 112 -8.90 23.39 10.77
N VAL A 113 -9.28 22.14 11.04
CA VAL A 113 -10.65 21.66 10.92
C VAL A 113 -11.23 21.40 12.30
N THR A 114 -12.55 21.53 12.45
CA THR A 114 -13.23 21.27 13.72
C THR A 114 -14.07 20.01 13.60
N LEU A 115 -13.69 18.97 14.33
CA LEU A 115 -14.45 17.75 14.50
C LEU A 115 -15.39 17.92 15.70
N ARG A 116 -16.71 17.84 15.48
CA ARG A 116 -17.66 17.83 16.59
C ARG A 116 -17.66 16.47 17.26
N THR A 117 -17.72 16.47 18.59
CA THR A 117 -17.72 15.24 19.39
C THR A 117 -18.94 15.18 20.31
N THR A 118 -19.41 13.97 20.58
CA THR A 118 -20.54 13.69 21.48
C THR A 118 -20.14 13.75 22.95
N ALA A 119 -18.85 13.57 23.24
CA ALA A 119 -18.23 13.76 24.55
C ALA A 119 -16.78 14.26 24.36
N GLN A 120 -16.07 14.54 25.46
CA GLN A 120 -14.69 15.01 25.39
C GLN A 120 -13.78 13.96 24.74
N GLY A 121 -13.21 14.32 23.59
CA GLY A 121 -12.18 13.53 22.92
C GLY A 121 -10.81 13.78 23.54
N THR A 122 -9.98 12.75 23.60
CA THR A 122 -8.59 12.81 24.06
C THR A 122 -7.59 12.52 22.94
N THR A 123 -8.08 12.10 21.77
CA THR A 123 -7.24 11.82 20.60
C THR A 123 -7.74 12.55 19.35
N ALA A 124 -6.84 12.71 18.37
CA ALA A 124 -7.16 13.04 16.99
C ALA A 124 -6.38 12.10 16.08
N GLU A 125 -7.09 11.27 15.32
CA GLU A 125 -6.50 10.23 14.50
C GLU A 125 -6.95 10.38 13.05
N LEU A 126 -5.99 10.37 12.14
CA LEU A 126 -6.25 10.31 10.71
C LEU A 126 -6.47 8.86 10.31
N LEU A 127 -7.69 8.51 9.91
CA LEU A 127 -8.01 7.14 9.49
C LEU A 127 -7.56 6.86 8.06
N GLY A 128 -7.57 7.88 7.21
CA GLY A 128 -7.16 7.77 5.82
C GLY A 128 -7.56 8.99 5.01
N CYS A 129 -6.97 9.09 3.81
CA CYS A 129 -7.36 10.04 2.80
C CYS A 129 -7.69 9.29 1.51
N HIS A 130 -8.73 9.75 0.82
CA HIS A 130 -9.25 9.16 -0.40
C HIS A 130 -9.38 10.24 -1.46
N ALA A 131 -8.81 9.98 -2.64
CA ALA A 131 -9.07 10.79 -3.82
C ALA A 131 -10.41 10.37 -4.44
N ASP A 132 -11.10 11.33 -5.06
CA ASP A 132 -12.32 11.08 -5.83
C ASP A 132 -12.06 10.40 -7.18
#